data_AF-A0A9P6JIP7-F1
#
_entry.id   AF-A0A9P6JIP7-F1
#
_cell.length_a   1.000
_cell.length_b   1.000
_cell.length_c   1.000
_cell.angle_alpha   90.00
_cell.angle_beta   90.00
_cell.angle_gamma   90.00
#
_symmetry.space_group_name_H-M   'P 1'
#
loop_
_entity.id
_entity.type
_entity.pdbx_description
1 polymer ?
#
loop_
_entity_poly.entity_id
_entity_poly.type
_entity_poly.pdbx_seq_one_letter_code
_entity_poly.pdbx_strand_id
1 'polypeptide(L)'
;MSTQTPSEVDPNRPLLPQVCRRAYWHNESGLIVTVFNRPLPLEIVEGPPRNDHQDLYKEIYYGFYPRRPIASSTLFEVLNFNDEAIAEKIVRRSTGWGLDLDLRASWSNLETLLVAVMRTLIDYHPDFPYFPILSYPLMPADYGYTSDSLSQSSALHVAKKSKQAFSILTGLVTFALSLWLTSYADSAFDDAFALLSKQPWMSNATLAHLKNLIVNMGPERLFGLDTASATARRYYFPPQAQIEKAKRQSVAYDLPPLPLPILSPRSK
;
A
#
# COMPACT_ATOMS: atom_id res chain seq x y z
N MET A 1 -43.35 15.56 -2.58
CA MET A 1 -42.12 15.82 -1.82
C MET A 1 -42.24 15.06 -0.52
N SER A 2 -41.61 13.88 -0.42
CA SER A 2 -41.65 13.08 0.80
C SER A 2 -40.50 13.49 1.70
N THR A 3 -40.82 14.13 2.82
CA THR A 3 -39.91 14.40 3.93
C THR A 3 -39.51 13.07 4.54
N GLN A 4 -38.30 12.58 4.24
CA GLN A 4 -37.68 11.51 5.02
C GLN A 4 -37.35 12.09 6.40
N THR A 5 -38.07 11.61 7.41
CA THR A 5 -37.69 11.77 8.81
C THR A 5 -36.29 11.20 9.02
N PRO A 6 -35.40 11.89 9.74
CA PRO A 6 -34.08 11.34 10.07
C PRO A 6 -34.31 10.04 10.84
N SER A 7 -33.83 8.92 10.29
CA SER A 7 -33.88 7.63 10.97
C SER A 7 -33.38 7.80 12.40
N GLU A 8 -34.22 7.45 13.37
CA GLU A 8 -33.85 7.29 14.77
C GLU A 8 -32.60 6.41 14.84
N VAL A 9 -31.48 7.00 15.25
CA VAL A 9 -30.23 6.28 15.47
C VAL A 9 -30.45 5.41 16.70
N ASP A 10 -30.53 4.09 16.50
CA ASP A 10 -30.68 3.12 17.60
C ASP A 10 -29.53 3.32 18.61
N PRO A 11 -29.80 3.73 19.86
CA PRO A 11 -28.76 3.95 20.86
C PRO A 11 -28.00 2.67 21.24
N ASN A 12 -28.51 1.49 20.89
CA ASN A 12 -27.88 0.20 21.15
C ASN A 12 -27.02 -0.30 19.98
N ARG A 13 -26.88 0.47 18.91
CA ARG A 13 -26.04 0.06 17.78
C ARG A 13 -24.59 -0.18 18.25
N PRO A 14 -23.96 -1.30 17.88
CA PRO A 14 -22.59 -1.56 18.27
C PRO A 14 -21.68 -0.50 17.65
N LEU A 15 -21.16 0.37 18.51
CA LEU A 15 -20.11 1.29 18.10
C LEU A 15 -18.88 0.48 17.72
N LEU A 16 -18.10 0.98 16.75
CA LEU A 16 -16.73 0.52 16.65
C LEU A 16 -16.10 0.67 18.02
N PRO A 17 -15.24 -0.28 18.45
CA PRO A 17 -14.48 -0.08 19.66
C PRO A 17 -13.90 1.32 19.57
N GLN A 18 -14.30 2.19 20.50
CA GLN A 18 -13.58 3.42 20.75
C GLN A 18 -12.23 2.97 21.28
N VAL A 19 -11.38 2.50 20.37
CA VAL A 19 -9.96 2.60 20.54
C VAL A 19 -9.80 4.08 20.67
N CYS A 20 -9.73 4.57 21.90
CA CYS A 20 -9.49 5.97 22.16
C CYS A 20 -8.06 6.21 21.72
N ARG A 21 -7.90 6.38 20.41
CA ARG A 21 -6.67 6.65 19.71
C ARG A 21 -6.41 8.11 19.92
N ARG A 22 -5.74 8.42 21.02
CA ARG A 22 -4.92 9.61 20.97
C ARG A 22 -3.72 9.25 20.11
N ALA A 23 -3.78 9.72 18.88
CA ALA A 23 -2.65 9.73 17.99
C ALA A 23 -1.75 10.87 18.42
N TYR A 24 -0.55 10.53 18.85
CA TYR A 24 0.51 11.46 19.15
C TYR A 24 1.55 11.36 18.04
N TRP A 25 1.91 12.50 17.48
CA TRP A 25 3.03 12.55 16.58
C TRP A 25 4.30 12.77 17.39
N HIS A 26 5.20 11.78 17.41
CA HIS A 26 6.52 11.90 18.03
C HIS A 26 7.59 12.08 16.96
N ASN A 27 8.48 13.05 17.17
CA ASN A 27 9.43 13.48 16.15
C ASN A 27 10.44 12.39 15.72
N GLU A 28 10.74 11.42 16.58
CA GLU A 28 11.66 10.30 16.26
C GLU A 28 10.93 9.00 15.92
N SER A 29 9.72 8.80 16.45
CA SER A 29 9.02 7.51 16.44
C SER A 29 7.86 7.47 15.44
N GLY A 30 7.50 8.61 14.85
CA GLY A 30 6.37 8.75 13.95
C GLY A 30 5.01 8.73 14.67
N LEU A 31 4.00 8.17 14.01
CA LEU A 31 2.65 8.06 14.55
C LEU A 31 2.62 7.07 15.73
N ILE A 32 2.48 7.60 16.94
CA ILE A 32 2.23 6.80 18.15
C ILE A 32 0.73 6.78 18.39
N VAL A 33 0.14 5.59 18.30
CA VAL A 33 -1.29 5.40 18.57
C VAL A 33 -1.44 4.80 19.96
N THR A 34 -2.07 5.52 20.88
CA THR A 34 -2.44 4.93 22.18
C THR A 34 -3.76 4.18 22.03
N VAL A 35 -3.84 2.99 22.60
CA VAL A 35 -5.08 2.19 22.59
C VAL A 35 -6.03 2.64 23.71
N PHE A 36 -5.45 3.25 24.75
CA PHE A 36 -6.14 3.77 25.92
C PHE A 36 -6.17 5.29 25.79
N ASN A 37 -7.30 5.94 26.11
CA ASN A 37 -7.51 7.40 26.03
C ASN A 37 -6.60 8.23 26.97
N ARG A 38 -5.51 7.65 27.47
CA ARG A 38 -4.56 8.30 28.36
C ARG A 38 -3.63 9.17 27.53
N PRO A 39 -3.46 10.44 27.90
CA PRO A 39 -2.42 11.22 27.28
C PRO A 39 -1.05 10.60 27.49
N LEU A 40 -0.25 10.56 26.41
CA LEU A 40 1.18 10.30 26.57
C LEU A 40 1.80 11.50 27.30
N PRO A 41 2.75 11.25 28.22
CA PRO A 41 3.61 12.29 28.77
C PRO A 41 4.21 13.15 27.65
N LEU A 42 4.27 14.47 27.84
CA LEU A 42 4.77 15.41 26.83
C LEU A 42 6.20 15.05 26.40
N GLU A 43 7.00 14.46 27.29
CA GLU A 43 8.36 14.00 27.02
C GLU A 43 8.43 12.85 25.98
N ILE A 44 7.32 12.13 25.77
CA ILE A 44 7.18 11.05 24.77
C ILE A 44 6.56 11.59 23.47
N VAL A 45 5.99 12.79 23.49
CA VAL A 45 5.33 13.43 22.33
C VAL A 45 6.25 14.48 21.70
N GLU A 46 6.90 15.27 22.53
CA GLU A 46 7.80 16.38 22.20
C GLU A 46 9.26 15.91 22.22
N GLY A 47 9.59 14.91 21.40
CA GLY A 47 11.00 14.68 21.03
C GLY A 47 11.56 15.93 20.34
N PRO A 48 12.90 16.14 20.31
CA PRO A 48 13.48 17.31 19.65
C PRO A 48 13.00 17.42 18.19
N PRO A 49 12.52 18.60 17.74
CA PRO A 49 11.99 18.77 16.39
C PRO A 49 13.12 18.57 15.38
N ARG A 50 12.96 17.59 14.49
CA ARG A 50 13.79 17.46 13.29
C ARG A 50 13.07 18.13 12.15
N ASN A 51 13.69 19.09 11.49
CA ASN A 51 13.15 19.78 10.30
C ASN A 51 12.92 18.88 9.06
N ASP A 52 12.92 17.55 9.21
CA ASP A 52 12.95 16.55 8.13
C ASP A 52 11.63 15.74 7.99
N HIS A 53 10.53 16.26 8.54
CA HIS A 53 9.23 15.56 8.61
C HIS A 53 8.54 15.29 7.27
N GLN A 54 9.11 15.68 6.13
CA GLN A 54 8.58 15.32 4.81
C GLN A 54 8.78 13.84 4.45
N ASP A 55 9.69 13.13 5.13
CA ASP A 55 10.05 11.75 4.76
C ASP A 55 9.15 10.67 5.39
N LEU A 56 8.45 10.94 6.49
CA LEU A 56 7.68 9.91 7.22
C LEU A 56 6.27 9.64 6.66
N TYR A 57 5.67 10.57 5.91
CA TYR A 57 4.40 10.32 5.20
C TYR A 57 4.57 9.41 3.99
N LYS A 58 5.81 9.04 3.65
CA LYS A 58 6.11 8.31 2.42
C LYS A 58 5.59 6.87 2.41
N GLU A 59 5.16 6.35 3.57
CA GLU A 59 5.06 4.92 3.80
C GLU A 59 3.89 4.49 4.72
N ILE A 60 2.93 5.37 5.02
CA ILE A 60 1.82 5.09 5.96
C ILE A 60 0.99 3.85 5.60
N TYR A 61 0.90 3.53 4.30
CA TYR A 61 0.17 2.37 3.79
C TYR A 61 0.80 1.02 4.16
N TYR A 62 2.08 0.96 4.59
CA TYR A 62 2.67 -0.29 5.07
C TYR A 62 2.03 -0.79 6.37
N GLY A 63 1.44 0.11 7.17
CA GLY A 63 0.64 -0.29 8.35
C GLY A 63 -0.60 -1.12 7.99
N PHE A 64 -1.03 -1.04 6.73
CA PHE A 64 -2.18 -1.74 6.17
C PHE A 64 -1.77 -2.92 5.28
N TYR A 65 -0.48 -3.27 5.25
CA TYR A 65 0.00 -4.39 4.45
C TYR A 65 -0.64 -5.71 4.91
N PRO A 66 -1.16 -6.53 3.97
CA PRO A 66 -1.86 -7.75 4.32
C PRO A 66 -0.88 -8.81 4.86
N ARG A 67 -1.06 -9.26 6.11
CA ARG A 67 -0.21 -10.32 6.70
C ARG A 67 -0.57 -11.74 6.24
N ARG A 68 -1.71 -11.90 5.56
CA ARG A 68 -2.10 -13.18 4.94
C ARG A 68 -2.01 -13.03 3.43
N PRO A 69 -1.70 -14.11 2.69
CA PRO A 69 -1.75 -14.08 1.24
C PRO A 69 -3.11 -13.61 0.74
N ILE A 70 -3.11 -12.54 -0.06
CA ILE A 70 -4.31 -11.90 -0.62
C ILE A 70 -4.97 -12.81 -1.66
N ALA A 71 -4.20 -13.73 -2.22
CA ALA A 71 -4.56 -14.70 -3.25
C ALA A 71 -5.73 -15.65 -2.90
N SER A 72 -6.26 -15.60 -1.66
CA SER A 72 -7.44 -16.36 -1.24
C SER A 72 -8.77 -15.73 -1.69
N SER A 73 -8.74 -14.50 -2.20
CA SER A 73 -9.90 -13.80 -2.76
C SER A 73 -9.97 -14.01 -4.27
N THR A 74 -11.17 -14.21 -4.82
CA THR A 74 -11.42 -14.29 -6.28
C THR A 74 -10.91 -13.06 -7.03
N LEU A 75 -10.88 -11.88 -6.39
CA LEU A 75 -10.33 -10.67 -7.02
C LEU A 75 -8.81 -10.76 -7.23
N PHE A 76 -8.11 -11.51 -6.38
CA PHE A 76 -6.65 -11.63 -6.36
C PHE A 76 -6.19 -13.02 -6.79
N GLU A 77 -7.08 -13.87 -7.29
CA GLU A 77 -6.77 -15.21 -7.79
C GLU A 77 -5.73 -15.15 -8.92
N VAL A 78 -5.75 -14.09 -9.73
CA VAL A 78 -4.75 -13.82 -10.77
C VAL A 78 -3.31 -13.64 -10.23
N LEU A 79 -3.15 -13.44 -8.92
CA LEU A 79 -1.86 -13.36 -8.26
C LEU A 79 -1.46 -14.69 -7.59
N ASN A 80 -2.32 -15.71 -7.63
CA ASN A 80 -2.12 -16.99 -6.96
C ASN A 80 -1.19 -17.97 -7.72
N PHE A 81 -0.10 -17.44 -8.27
CA PHE A 81 0.93 -18.23 -8.95
C PHE A 81 2.16 -18.33 -8.05
N ASN A 82 2.67 -19.52 -7.79
CA ASN A 82 4.00 -19.66 -7.18
C ASN A 82 5.09 -19.25 -8.18
N ASP A 83 6.34 -19.13 -7.74
CA ASP A 83 7.44 -18.67 -8.59
C ASP A 83 7.64 -19.56 -9.83
N GLU A 84 7.42 -20.87 -9.70
CA GLU A 84 7.51 -21.86 -10.77
C GLU A 84 6.41 -21.62 -11.83
N ALA A 85 5.16 -21.47 -11.41
CA ALA A 85 4.05 -21.20 -12.30
C ALA A 85 4.17 -19.82 -12.98
N ILE A 86 4.75 -18.83 -12.31
CA ILE A 86 5.09 -17.55 -12.97
C ILE A 86 6.15 -17.78 -14.05
N ALA A 87 7.17 -18.59 -13.78
CA ALA A 87 8.23 -18.89 -14.75
C ALA A 87 7.68 -19.60 -16.00
N GLU A 88 6.72 -20.51 -15.84
CA GLU A 88 6.01 -21.17 -16.94
C GLU A 88 5.18 -20.18 -17.78
N LYS A 89 4.72 -19.09 -17.17
CA LYS A 89 3.99 -18.01 -17.84
C LYS A 89 4.91 -16.98 -18.50
N ILE A 90 6.24 -17.13 -18.43
CA ILE A 90 7.17 -16.28 -19.19
C ILE A 90 7.37 -16.88 -20.59
N VAL A 91 6.94 -16.14 -21.61
CA VAL A 91 6.99 -16.56 -23.01
C VAL A 91 7.96 -15.71 -23.82
N ARG A 92 8.61 -16.33 -24.81
CA ARG A 92 9.43 -15.62 -25.80
C ARG A 92 8.52 -14.92 -26.81
N ARG A 93 8.80 -13.64 -27.05
CA ARG A 93 8.12 -12.76 -28.01
C ARG A 93 9.12 -12.21 -29.03
N SER A 94 8.63 -11.49 -30.04
CA SER A 94 9.47 -10.86 -31.07
C SER A 94 10.48 -9.87 -30.47
N THR A 95 10.10 -9.17 -29.40
CA THR A 95 10.86 -8.10 -28.74
C THR A 95 11.67 -8.55 -27.52
N GLY A 96 11.45 -9.76 -26.99
CA GLY A 96 12.12 -10.21 -25.78
C GLY A 96 11.38 -11.35 -25.07
N TRP A 97 11.52 -11.42 -23.75
CA TRP A 97 10.83 -12.34 -22.86
C TRP A 97 9.86 -11.55 -21.97
N GLY A 98 8.63 -12.02 -21.80
CA GLY A 98 7.66 -11.34 -20.95
C GLY A 98 6.60 -12.30 -20.44
N LEU A 99 5.76 -11.83 -19.50
CA LEU A 99 4.57 -12.58 -19.11
C LEU A 99 3.69 -12.86 -20.32
N ASP A 100 3.01 -13.99 -20.33
CA ASP A 100 1.94 -14.32 -21.24
C ASP A 100 0.91 -13.17 -21.35
N LEU A 101 0.29 -13.00 -22.53
CA LEU A 101 -0.61 -11.88 -22.81
C LEU A 101 -1.84 -11.89 -21.91
N ASP A 102 -2.41 -13.06 -21.65
CA ASP A 102 -3.62 -13.17 -20.84
C ASP A 102 -3.34 -12.84 -19.38
N LEU A 103 -2.22 -13.34 -18.86
CA LEU A 103 -1.79 -13.01 -17.50
C LEU A 103 -1.44 -11.52 -17.36
N ARG A 104 -0.72 -10.95 -18.34
CA ARG A 104 -0.40 -9.51 -18.39
C ARG A 104 -1.67 -8.66 -18.41
N ALA A 105 -2.64 -8.99 -19.25
CA ALA A 105 -3.91 -8.28 -19.32
C ALA A 105 -4.69 -8.38 -17.99
N SER A 106 -4.70 -9.56 -17.38
CA SER A 106 -5.39 -9.78 -16.11
C SER A 106 -4.74 -9.00 -14.96
N TRP A 107 -3.40 -8.95 -14.89
CA TRP A 107 -2.69 -8.09 -13.93
C TRP A 107 -2.96 -6.60 -14.19
N SER A 108 -2.93 -6.18 -15.46
CA SER A 108 -3.23 -4.79 -15.85
C SER A 108 -4.63 -4.36 -15.44
N ASN A 109 -5.63 -5.23 -15.62
CA ASN A 109 -7.01 -4.96 -15.22
C ASN A 109 -7.14 -4.86 -13.70
N LEU A 110 -6.50 -5.76 -12.95
CA LEU A 110 -6.49 -5.71 -11.49
C LEU A 110 -5.82 -4.43 -10.97
N GLU A 111 -4.65 -4.06 -11.51
CA GLU A 111 -3.93 -2.84 -11.13
C GLU A 111 -4.78 -1.60 -11.41
N THR A 112 -5.33 -1.49 -12.61
CA THR A 112 -6.20 -0.38 -13.01
C THR A 112 -7.38 -0.23 -12.05
N LEU A 113 -8.03 -1.34 -11.71
CA LEU A 113 -9.14 -1.36 -10.78
C LEU A 113 -8.73 -0.89 -9.38
N LEU A 114 -7.65 -1.45 -8.82
CA LEU A 114 -7.20 -1.10 -7.46
C LEU A 114 -6.75 0.36 -7.38
N VAL A 115 -6.07 0.86 -8.42
CA VAL A 115 -5.69 2.27 -8.53
C VAL A 115 -6.92 3.16 -8.61
N ALA A 116 -7.93 2.79 -9.40
CA ALA A 116 -9.18 3.54 -9.50
C ALA A 116 -9.92 3.60 -8.16
N VAL A 117 -10.03 2.47 -7.45
CA VAL A 117 -10.61 2.42 -6.08
C VAL A 117 -9.86 3.35 -5.13
N MET A 118 -8.54 3.22 -5.08
CA MET A 118 -7.70 4.01 -4.18
C MET A 118 -7.82 5.52 -4.46
N ARG A 119 -7.72 5.93 -5.72
CA ARG A 119 -7.86 7.34 -6.12
C ARG A 119 -9.26 7.87 -5.82
N THR A 120 -10.32 7.14 -6.18
CA THR A 120 -11.69 7.57 -5.87
C THR A 120 -11.91 7.77 -4.38
N LEU A 121 -11.42 6.86 -3.53
CA LEU A 121 -11.60 6.99 -2.09
C LEU A 121 -10.79 8.16 -1.51
N ILE A 122 -9.58 8.42 -2.01
CA ILE A 122 -8.74 9.52 -1.51
C ILE A 122 -9.28 10.86 -2.02
N ASP A 123 -9.43 11.00 -3.35
CA ASP A 123 -9.71 12.27 -4.01
C ASP A 123 -11.12 12.82 -3.72
N TYR A 124 -12.07 11.94 -3.42
CA TYR A 124 -13.45 12.32 -3.06
C TYR A 124 -13.72 12.30 -1.56
N HIS A 125 -12.69 12.10 -0.72
CA HIS A 125 -12.87 12.19 0.71
C HIS A 125 -13.24 13.64 1.10
N PRO A 126 -14.23 13.87 1.99
CA PRO A 126 -14.63 15.22 2.39
C PRO A 126 -13.46 16.08 2.91
N ASP A 127 -12.53 15.45 3.63
CA ASP A 127 -11.35 16.09 4.20
C ASP A 127 -10.10 16.06 3.28
N PHE A 128 -10.24 15.67 2.00
CA PHE A 128 -9.11 15.62 1.06
C PHE A 128 -8.25 16.91 1.04
N PRO A 129 -8.82 18.14 1.09
CA PRO A 129 -8.02 19.36 1.15
C PRO A 129 -7.10 19.49 2.37
N TYR A 130 -7.38 18.74 3.43
CA TYR A 130 -6.61 18.73 4.69
C TYR A 130 -5.66 17.55 4.80
N PHE A 131 -5.68 16.62 3.84
CA PHE A 131 -4.79 15.48 3.85
C PHE A 131 -3.33 15.92 3.64
N PRO A 132 -2.37 15.29 4.34
CA PRO A 132 -0.96 15.51 4.04
C PRO A 132 -0.66 15.03 2.62
N ILE A 133 0.40 15.56 2.02
CA ILE A 133 0.89 15.06 0.73
C ILE A 133 1.33 13.61 0.92
N LEU A 134 0.61 12.69 0.30
CA LEU A 134 0.93 11.27 0.31
C LEU A 134 2.00 10.98 -0.75
N SER A 135 3.02 10.21 -0.39
CA SER A 135 3.92 9.61 -1.39
C SER A 135 3.36 8.24 -1.77
N TYR A 136 3.16 8.03 -3.06
CA TYR A 136 2.72 6.75 -3.57
C TYR A 136 3.92 5.83 -3.85
N PRO A 137 3.83 4.53 -3.53
CA PRO A 137 4.86 3.57 -3.90
C PRO A 137 4.91 3.41 -5.42
N LEU A 138 5.97 2.76 -5.90
CA LEU A 138 5.99 2.26 -7.27
C LEU A 138 4.80 1.31 -7.51
N MET A 139 4.08 1.55 -8.59
CA MET A 139 2.96 0.73 -9.02
C MET A 139 3.49 -0.60 -9.59
N PRO A 140 2.68 -1.67 -9.60
CA PRO A 140 3.10 -2.94 -10.20
C PRO A 140 3.67 -2.79 -11.62
N ALA A 141 3.07 -1.94 -12.45
CA ALA A 141 3.52 -1.69 -13.82
C ALA A 141 4.91 -1.03 -13.89
N ASP A 142 5.28 -0.21 -12.90
CA ASP A 142 6.58 0.47 -12.85
C ASP A 142 7.75 -0.52 -12.71
N TYR A 143 7.49 -1.70 -12.15
CA TYR A 143 8.48 -2.79 -12.12
C TYR A 143 8.66 -3.49 -13.47
N GLY A 144 7.77 -3.26 -14.44
CA GLY A 144 7.98 -3.61 -15.85
C GLY A 144 7.27 -4.87 -16.35
N TYR A 145 6.29 -5.45 -15.65
CA TYR A 145 5.60 -6.67 -16.12
C TYR A 145 4.82 -6.48 -17.43
N THR A 146 4.52 -5.22 -17.77
CA THR A 146 3.87 -4.81 -19.02
C THR A 146 4.81 -4.81 -20.22
N SER A 147 6.13 -4.76 -19.96
CA SER A 147 7.19 -4.69 -20.96
C SER A 147 7.88 -6.05 -21.14
N ASP A 148 8.62 -6.17 -22.24
CA ASP A 148 9.44 -7.34 -22.51
C ASP A 148 10.88 -7.08 -22.05
N SER A 149 11.53 -8.10 -21.48
CA SER A 149 12.91 -8.08 -21.00
C SER A 149 13.85 -8.81 -21.96
N LEU A 150 15.15 -8.52 -21.89
CA LEU A 150 16.16 -9.12 -22.77
C LEU A 150 16.35 -10.62 -22.51
N SER A 151 16.19 -11.07 -21.26
CA SER A 151 16.34 -12.46 -20.84
C SER A 151 15.12 -12.97 -20.06
N GLN A 152 14.93 -14.29 -20.08
CA GLN A 152 13.86 -14.95 -19.32
C GLN A 152 14.00 -14.74 -17.81
N SER A 153 15.24 -14.79 -17.30
CA SER A 153 15.54 -14.56 -15.87
C SER A 153 15.19 -13.13 -15.42
N SER A 154 15.46 -12.14 -16.27
CA SER A 154 15.08 -10.74 -16.03
C SER A 154 13.57 -10.57 -16.04
N ALA A 155 12.86 -11.18 -17.00
CA ALA A 155 11.41 -11.15 -17.05
C ALA A 155 10.76 -11.78 -15.80
N LEU A 156 11.29 -12.93 -15.34
CA LEU A 156 10.85 -13.57 -14.10
C LEU A 156 11.10 -12.68 -12.87
N HIS A 157 12.27 -12.05 -12.77
CA HIS A 157 12.58 -11.13 -11.68
C HIS A 157 11.59 -9.96 -11.62
N VAL A 158 11.33 -9.34 -12.77
CA VAL A 158 10.35 -8.27 -12.95
C VAL A 158 8.96 -8.72 -12.51
N ALA A 159 8.49 -9.87 -13.00
CA ALA A 159 7.18 -10.41 -12.64
C ALA A 159 7.04 -10.64 -11.13
N LYS A 160 8.08 -11.18 -10.47
CA LYS A 160 8.09 -11.38 -9.01
C LYS A 160 8.01 -10.05 -8.25
N LYS A 161 8.74 -9.02 -8.71
CA LYS A 161 8.69 -7.68 -8.10
C LYS A 161 7.33 -7.01 -8.28
N SER A 162 6.76 -7.07 -9.49
CA SER A 162 5.40 -6.58 -9.76
C SER A 162 4.36 -7.29 -8.89
N LYS A 163 4.44 -8.62 -8.75
CA LYS A 163 3.56 -9.38 -7.84
C LYS A 163 3.65 -8.90 -6.39
N GLN A 164 4.86 -8.62 -5.89
CA GLN A 164 5.04 -8.06 -4.55
C GLN A 164 4.43 -6.66 -4.42
N ALA A 165 4.54 -5.83 -5.46
CA ALA A 165 3.97 -4.49 -5.50
C ALA A 165 2.43 -4.50 -5.45
N PHE A 166 1.76 -5.52 -6.00
CA PHE A 166 0.30 -5.67 -5.83
C PHE A 166 -0.12 -5.77 -4.36
N SER A 167 0.68 -6.41 -3.52
CA SER A 167 0.39 -6.47 -2.08
C SER A 167 0.50 -5.10 -1.42
N ILE A 168 1.44 -4.28 -1.86
CA ILE A 168 1.60 -2.91 -1.39
C ILE A 168 0.41 -2.05 -1.84
N LEU A 169 0.03 -2.16 -3.12
CA LEU A 169 -1.15 -1.48 -3.67
C LEU A 169 -2.44 -1.87 -2.92
N THR A 170 -2.56 -3.15 -2.54
CA THR A 170 -3.69 -3.61 -1.71
C THR A 170 -3.66 -2.97 -0.32
N GLY A 171 -2.49 -2.84 0.29
CA GLY A 171 -2.31 -2.10 1.54
C GLY A 171 -2.75 -0.64 1.39
N LEU A 172 -2.40 0.00 0.28
CA LEU A 172 -2.81 1.37 -0.03
C LEU A 172 -4.34 1.51 -0.23
N VAL A 173 -4.98 0.56 -0.91
CA VAL A 173 -6.45 0.50 -1.03
C VAL A 173 -7.09 0.35 0.35
N THR A 174 -6.50 -0.48 1.21
CA THR A 174 -7.00 -0.71 2.58
C THR A 174 -6.84 0.53 3.44
N PHE A 175 -5.70 1.24 3.32
CA PHE A 175 -5.50 2.56 3.90
C PHE A 175 -6.57 3.53 3.43
N ALA A 176 -6.80 3.64 2.12
CA ALA A 176 -7.81 4.53 1.57
C ALA A 176 -9.22 4.22 2.11
N LEU A 177 -9.59 2.94 2.22
CA LEU A 177 -10.85 2.50 2.85
C LEU A 177 -10.93 2.90 4.33
N SER A 178 -9.82 2.84 5.06
CA SER A 178 -9.80 3.18 6.49
C SER A 178 -10.06 4.66 6.78
N LEU A 179 -9.85 5.54 5.80
CA LEU A 179 -10.17 6.97 5.92
C LEU A 179 -11.68 7.22 6.05
N TRP A 180 -12.49 6.30 5.50
CA TRP A 180 -13.95 6.38 5.47
C TRP A 180 -14.64 5.65 6.63
N LEU A 181 -13.90 5.34 7.70
CA LEU A 181 -14.45 4.61 8.84
C LEU A 181 -15.54 5.44 9.55
N THR A 182 -16.76 4.92 9.59
CA THR A 182 -17.84 5.51 10.39
C THR A 182 -17.70 5.13 11.87
N SER A 183 -18.48 5.74 12.76
CA SER A 183 -18.42 5.41 14.21
C SER A 183 -19.03 4.06 14.56
N TYR A 184 -19.76 3.41 13.64
CA TYR A 184 -20.56 2.21 13.91
C TYR A 184 -19.93 0.98 13.26
N ALA A 185 -19.90 -0.14 13.99
CA ALA A 185 -19.21 -1.34 13.55
C ALA A 185 -19.91 -2.06 12.39
N ASP A 186 -21.23 -2.00 12.37
CA ASP A 186 -22.10 -2.64 11.38
C ASP A 186 -22.17 -1.86 10.05
N SER A 187 -21.87 -0.56 10.06
CA SER A 187 -21.82 0.31 8.88
C SER A 187 -20.47 1.00 8.69
N ALA A 188 -19.38 0.37 9.14
CA ALA A 188 -18.06 1.00 9.22
C ALA A 188 -17.55 1.54 7.87
N PHE A 189 -17.96 0.94 6.75
CA PHE A 189 -17.49 1.29 5.39
C PHE A 189 -18.62 1.69 4.44
N ASP A 190 -19.82 1.94 4.95
CA ASP A 190 -21.01 2.16 4.11
C ASP A 190 -20.83 3.38 3.20
N ASP A 191 -20.25 4.46 3.72
CA ASP A 191 -20.00 5.68 2.94
C ASP A 191 -19.00 5.44 1.79
N ALA A 192 -17.90 4.73 2.07
CA ALA A 192 -16.94 4.32 1.03
C ALA A 192 -17.60 3.48 -0.04
N PHE A 193 -18.38 2.46 0.34
CA PHE A 193 -19.03 1.58 -0.63
C PHE A 193 -20.17 2.26 -1.38
N ALA A 194 -20.89 3.19 -0.75
CA ALA A 194 -21.89 4.00 -1.41
C ALA A 194 -21.23 4.91 -2.46
N LEU A 195 -20.08 5.53 -2.15
CA LEU A 195 -19.31 6.30 -3.12
C LEU A 195 -18.83 5.42 -4.28
N LEU A 196 -18.23 4.27 -3.99
CA LEU A 196 -17.72 3.34 -5.01
C LEU A 196 -18.83 2.81 -5.92
N SER A 197 -20.01 2.50 -5.37
CA SER A 197 -21.16 2.02 -6.15
C SER A 197 -21.71 3.02 -7.17
N LYS A 198 -21.42 4.32 -6.99
CA LYS A 198 -21.84 5.39 -7.91
C LYS A 198 -20.86 5.54 -9.09
N GLN A 199 -19.71 4.86 -9.06
CA GLN A 199 -18.72 4.99 -10.11
C GLN A 199 -19.09 4.13 -11.33
N PRO A 200 -18.98 4.65 -12.56
CA PRO A 200 -19.43 3.95 -13.77
C PRO A 200 -18.60 2.69 -14.09
N TRP A 201 -17.36 2.62 -13.60
CA TRP A 201 -16.45 1.49 -13.79
C TRP A 201 -16.60 0.41 -12.70
N MET A 202 -17.38 0.67 -11.64
CA MET A 202 -17.53 -0.24 -10.51
C MET A 202 -18.72 -1.18 -10.73
N SER A 203 -18.44 -2.47 -10.97
CA SER A 203 -19.50 -3.49 -11.06
C SER A 203 -19.95 -3.95 -9.67
N ASN A 204 -21.19 -4.44 -9.55
CA ASN A 204 -21.71 -5.03 -8.31
C ASN A 204 -20.87 -6.25 -7.85
N ALA A 205 -20.37 -7.05 -8.80
CA ALA A 205 -19.51 -8.20 -8.49
C ALA A 205 -18.17 -7.74 -7.90
N THR A 206 -17.54 -6.73 -8.52
CA THR A 206 -16.31 -6.13 -8.03
C THR A 206 -16.48 -5.54 -6.63
N LEU A 207 -17.58 -4.82 -6.40
CA LEU A 207 -17.91 -4.25 -5.10
C LEU A 207 -18.09 -5.34 -4.03
N ALA A 208 -18.77 -6.44 -4.37
CA ALA A 208 -18.92 -7.58 -3.47
C ALA A 208 -17.57 -8.24 -3.14
N HIS A 209 -16.68 -8.37 -4.11
CA HIS A 209 -15.34 -8.89 -3.87
C HIS A 209 -14.49 -7.97 -2.98
N LEU A 210 -14.60 -6.65 -3.13
CA LEU A 210 -13.95 -5.68 -2.23
C LEU A 210 -14.50 -5.77 -0.81
N LYS A 211 -15.82 -5.93 -0.64
CA LYS A 211 -16.43 -6.18 0.68
C LYS A 211 -15.88 -7.45 1.33
N ASN A 212 -15.80 -8.55 0.57
CA ASN A 212 -15.24 -9.81 1.05
C ASN A 212 -13.75 -9.68 1.40
N LEU A 213 -12.98 -8.90 0.64
CA LEU A 213 -11.58 -8.61 0.95
C LEU A 213 -11.46 -7.98 2.35
N ILE A 214 -12.28 -6.98 2.65
CA ILE A 214 -12.29 -6.32 3.97
C ILE A 214 -12.60 -7.32 5.10
N VAL A 215 -13.63 -8.13 4.93
CA VAL A 215 -14.01 -9.17 5.91
C VAL A 215 -12.85 -10.15 6.13
N ASN A 216 -12.20 -10.60 5.06
CA ASN A 216 -11.10 -11.55 5.12
C ASN A 216 -9.81 -10.98 5.72
N MET A 217 -9.59 -9.66 5.62
CA MET A 217 -8.47 -8.99 6.29
C MET A 217 -8.65 -8.94 7.82
N GLY A 218 -9.90 -9.02 8.29
CA GLY A 218 -10.29 -9.04 9.69
C GLY A 218 -10.38 -7.62 10.30
N PRO A 219 -11.41 -7.34 11.12
CA PRO A 219 -11.58 -6.02 11.75
C PRO A 219 -10.39 -5.67 12.65
N GLU A 220 -9.74 -6.66 13.26
CA GLU A 220 -8.57 -6.45 14.12
C GLU A 220 -7.43 -5.70 13.42
N ARG A 221 -7.35 -5.74 12.09
CA ARG A 221 -6.28 -5.08 11.32
C ARG A 221 -6.67 -3.71 10.81
N LEU A 222 -7.91 -3.55 10.38
CA LEU A 222 -8.49 -2.22 10.08
C LEU A 222 -8.44 -1.32 11.31
N PHE A 223 -8.54 -1.93 12.49
CA PHE A 223 -8.51 -1.22 13.76
C PHE A 223 -7.20 -1.36 14.54
N GLY A 224 -6.15 -1.99 13.99
CA GLY A 224 -4.89 -2.20 14.71
C GLY A 224 -5.04 -2.85 16.10
N LEU A 225 -6.11 -3.61 16.32
CA LEU A 225 -6.52 -4.26 17.56
C LEU A 225 -5.84 -5.61 17.81
N ASP A 226 -4.72 -5.90 17.14
CA ASP A 226 -3.96 -7.10 17.43
C ASP A 226 -3.32 -6.95 18.83
N THR A 227 -4.08 -7.30 19.87
CA THR A 227 -3.72 -7.23 21.28
C THR A 227 -2.50 -8.10 21.61
N ALA A 228 -2.17 -9.07 20.75
CA ALA A 228 -0.95 -9.88 20.89
C ALA A 228 0.32 -9.12 20.50
N SER A 229 0.22 -8.01 19.75
CA SER A 229 1.35 -7.13 19.40
C SER A 229 1.46 -5.88 20.29
N ALA A 230 0.52 -5.69 21.22
CA ALA A 230 0.56 -4.60 22.21
C ALA A 230 1.72 -4.75 23.21
N THR A 231 2.36 -5.93 23.27
CA THR A 231 3.72 -6.06 23.79
C THR A 231 4.69 -5.61 22.70
N ALA A 232 4.93 -4.29 22.63
CA ALA A 232 6.14 -3.68 22.10
C ALA A 232 6.94 -4.53 21.10
N ARG A 233 6.41 -4.79 19.90
CA ARG A 233 7.30 -4.98 18.76
C ARG A 233 7.82 -3.60 18.41
N ARG A 234 8.94 -3.23 19.07
CA ARG A 234 9.90 -2.28 18.50
C ARG A 234 9.98 -2.65 17.02
N TYR A 235 9.56 -1.76 16.13
CA TYR A 235 10.03 -1.82 14.76
C TYR A 235 11.55 -1.86 14.87
N TYR A 236 12.14 -3.04 14.64
CA TYR A 236 13.58 -3.21 14.55
C TYR A 236 13.98 -2.50 13.26
N PHE A 237 14.11 -1.17 13.33
CA PHE A 237 15.01 -0.48 12.42
C PHE A 237 16.40 -1.07 12.70
N PRO A 238 17.15 -1.55 11.68
CA PRO A 238 18.53 -1.94 11.91
C PRO A 238 19.24 -0.74 12.58
N PRO A 239 20.03 -0.96 13.66
CA PRO A 239 20.71 0.12 14.35
C PRO A 239 21.45 0.98 13.32
N GLN A 240 21.44 2.31 13.44
CA GLN A 240 22.16 3.21 12.53
C GLN A 240 23.62 2.79 12.31
N ALA A 241 24.24 2.11 13.28
CA ALA A 241 25.55 1.48 13.15
C ALA A 241 25.66 0.44 12.00
N GLN A 242 24.60 -0.29 11.65
CA GLN A 242 24.58 -1.22 10.50
C GLN A 242 24.40 -0.49 9.17
N ILE A 243 23.65 0.61 9.14
CA ILE A 243 23.49 1.47 7.95
C ILE A 243 24.80 2.22 7.67
N GLU A 244 25.48 2.73 8.69
CA GLU A 244 26.82 3.32 8.54
C GLU A 244 27.86 2.27 8.16
N LYS A 245 27.81 1.05 8.70
CA LYS A 245 28.72 -0.03 8.31
C LYS A 245 28.54 -0.43 6.85
N ALA A 246 27.29 -0.49 6.35
CA ALA A 246 27.00 -0.74 4.94
C ALA A 246 27.45 0.41 4.03
N LYS A 247 27.27 1.68 4.46
CA LYS A 247 27.77 2.86 3.74
C LYS A 247 29.31 2.94 3.72
N ARG A 248 30.00 2.52 4.78
CA ARG A 248 31.46 2.45 4.82
C ARG A 248 32.01 1.30 3.97
N GLN A 249 31.28 0.19 3.86
CA GLN A 249 31.65 -0.93 3.01
C GLN A 249 31.41 -0.66 1.51
N SER A 250 30.49 0.24 1.15
CA SER A 250 30.24 0.61 -0.25
C SER A 250 31.19 1.69 -0.81
N VAL A 251 32.07 2.26 0.01
CA VAL A 251 33.04 3.30 -0.40
C VAL A 251 34.41 2.72 -0.79
N ALA A 252 34.62 1.40 -0.65
CA ALA A 252 35.91 0.75 -0.90
C ALA A 252 36.06 0.09 -2.29
N TYR A 253 35.48 0.69 -3.34
CA TYR A 253 35.85 0.36 -4.71
C TYR A 253 36.35 1.63 -5.42
N ASP A 254 37.65 1.90 -5.27
CA ASP A 254 38.39 2.79 -6.17
C ASP A 254 38.37 2.15 -7.57
N LEU A 255 37.34 2.50 -8.35
CA LEU A 255 37.32 2.23 -9.78
C LEU A 255 38.35 3.16 -10.43
N PRO A 256 39.33 2.62 -11.18
CA PRO A 256 40.28 3.45 -11.90
C PRO A 256 39.54 4.35 -12.92
N PRO A 257 40.04 5.57 -13.17
CA PRO A 257 39.39 6.51 -14.06
C PRO A 257 39.25 5.92 -15.46
N LEU A 258 38.03 5.99 -16.01
CA LEU A 258 37.74 5.57 -17.37
C LEU A 258 38.54 6.42 -18.37
N PRO A 259 39.16 5.80 -19.39
CA PRO A 259 39.90 6.52 -20.42
C PRO A 259 38.94 7.42 -21.21
N LEU A 260 39.33 8.68 -21.38
CA LEU A 260 38.57 9.67 -22.15
C LEU A 260 38.49 9.24 -23.63
N PRO A 261 37.35 9.51 -24.30
CA PRO A 261 37.15 9.15 -25.70
C PRO A 261 38.12 9.94 -26.59
N ILE A 262 38.91 9.21 -27.37
CA ILE A 262 39.79 9.75 -28.41
C ILE A 262 38.89 10.27 -29.54
N LEU A 263 38.80 11.59 -29.67
CA LEU A 263 38.14 12.25 -30.80
C LEU A 263 39.01 12.04 -32.06
N SER A 264 38.52 11.22 -33.00
CA SER A 264 39.15 11.09 -34.31
C SER A 264 39.00 12.39 -35.11
N PRO A 265 40.06 12.89 -35.76
CA PRO A 265 39.99 14.09 -36.58
C PRO A 265 39.14 13.82 -37.83
N ARG A 266 38.16 14.70 -38.08
CA ARG A 266 37.43 14.76 -39.35
C ARG A 266 38.38 15.27 -40.44
N SER A 267 38.73 14.40 -41.39
CA SER A 267 39.34 14.79 -42.66
C SER A 267 38.33 15.53 -43.54
N LYS A 268 38.75 16.67 -44.08
CA LYS A 268 38.10 17.37 -45.19
C LYS A 268 38.45 16.70 -46.51
#